data_AF-A0AAE3L2X5-F1
#
_entry.id   AF-A0AAE3L2X5-F1
#
_cell.length_a   1.000
_cell.length_b   1.000
_cell.length_c   1.000
_cell.angle_alpha   90.00
_cell.angle_beta   90.00
_cell.angle_gamma   90.00
#
_symmetry.space_group_name_H-M   'P 1'
#
loop_
_entity.id
_entity.type
_entity.pdbx_description
1 polymer ?
#
loop_
_entity_poly.entity_id
_entity_poly.type
_entity_poly.pdbx_seq_one_letter_code
_entity_poly.pdbx_strand_id
1 'polypeptide(L)' 'ECRARGVFRENKITPLIGDRVKIRENNLDMTGYVEEIMERETELIRPPVANVTQAVIVMSVKSPSLNLWLLDRFLVLA' A
#
# COMPACT_ATOMS: atom_id res chain seq x y z
N GLU A 1 8.97 6.55 15.35
CA GLU A 1 7.55 6.35 14.93
C GLU A 1 6.99 7.68 14.44
N CYS A 2 6.27 7.69 13.31
CA CYS A 2 5.64 8.91 12.80
C CYS A 2 4.12 8.85 12.93
N ARG A 3 3.50 9.91 13.46
CA ARG A 3 2.04 10.01 13.60
C ARG A 3 1.44 10.79 12.43
N ALA A 4 0.30 10.32 11.92
CA ALA A 4 -0.47 11.07 10.94
C ALA A 4 -1.09 12.32 11.59
N ARG A 5 -1.01 13.48 10.93
CA ARG A 5 -1.68 14.70 11.41
C ARG A 5 -3.20 14.56 11.32
N GLY A 6 -3.91 15.17 12.28
CA GLY A 6 -5.38 15.17 12.31
C GLY A 6 -6.04 15.73 11.05
N VAL A 7 -5.34 16.63 10.34
CA VAL A 7 -5.77 17.23 9.06
C VAL A 7 -6.13 16.17 8.01
N PHE A 8 -5.50 15.00 8.02
CA PHE A 8 -5.86 13.93 7.08
C PHE A 8 -7.28 13.39 7.33
N ARG A 9 -7.73 13.33 8.58
CA ARG A 9 -9.10 12.93 8.91
C ARG A 9 -10.12 13.97 8.44
N GLU A 10 -9.82 15.25 8.61
CA GLU A 10 -10.67 16.34 8.13
C GLU A 10 -10.81 16.32 6.61
N ASN A 11 -9.70 16.06 5.90
CA ASN A 11 -9.66 15.91 4.45
C ASN A 11 -10.17 14.54 3.96
N LYS A 12 -10.62 13.65 4.86
CA LYS A 12 -11.04 12.27 4.57
C LYS A 12 -9.98 11.43 3.84
N ILE A 13 -8.71 11.79 3.99
CA ILE A 13 -7.58 11.05 3.45
C ILE A 13 -7.16 10.02 4.50
N THR A 14 -7.20 8.74 4.12
CA THR A 14 -6.67 7.67 4.96
C THR A 14 -5.27 7.32 4.47
N PRO A 15 -4.22 7.47 5.30
CA PRO A 15 -2.88 7.02 4.95
C PRO A 15 -2.89 5.51 4.71
N LEU A 16 -2.22 5.08 3.64
CA LEU A 16 -2.09 3.68 3.24
C LEU A 16 -0.64 3.22 3.35
N ILE A 17 -0.47 1.91 3.50
CA ILE A 17 0.84 1.28 3.41
C ILE A 17 1.36 1.50 1.97
N GLY A 18 2.62 1.90 1.81
CA GLY A 18 3.21 2.21 0.51
C GLY A 18 3.05 3.66 0.06
N ASP A 19 2.33 4.51 0.80
CA ASP A 19 2.28 5.95 0.54
C ASP A 19 3.69 6.58 0.61
N ARG A 20 4.02 7.41 -0.39
CA ARG A 20 5.19 8.28 -0.35
C ARG A 20 4.82 9.53 0.44
N VAL A 21 5.56 9.80 1.51
CA VAL A 21 5.18 10.85 2.47
C VAL A 21 6.32 11.81 2.76
N LYS A 22 5.96 13.07 3.02
CA LYS A 22 6.86 14.05 3.62
C LYS A 22 6.69 13.99 5.14
N ILE A 23 7.79 13.80 5.85
CA ILE A 23 7.81 13.78 7.31
C ILE A 23 8.49 15.01 7.88
N ARG A 24 8.00 15.47 9.03
CA ARG A 24 8.71 16.40 9.91
C ARG A 24 9.23 15.62 11.10
N GLU A 25 10.54 15.59 11.25
CA GLU A 25 11.20 14.92 12.36
C GLU A 25 11.21 15.81 13.61
N ASN A 26 11.08 15.17 14.78
CA ASN A 26 11.33 15.76 16.08
C ASN A 26 12.65 15.21 16.62
N ASN A 27 13.69 16.05 16.57
CA ASN A 27 15.08 15.67 16.91
C ASN A 27 15.29 15.32 18.39
N LEU A 28 14.31 15.58 19.26
CA LEU A 28 14.41 15.29 20.70
C LEU A 28 14.13 13.81 21.03
N ASP A 29 13.17 13.18 20.33
CA ASP A 29 12.62 11.87 20.73
C ASP A 29 12.61 10.81 19.60
N MET A 30 13.27 11.07 18.46
CA MET A 30 13.24 10.19 17.28
C MET A 30 11.81 9.85 16.79
N THR A 31 10.89 10.79 16.98
CA THR A 31 9.50 10.72 16.50
C THR A 31 9.27 11.74 15.40
N GLY A 32 8.13 11.66 14.72
CA GLY A 32 7.81 12.62 13.68
C GLY A 32 6.33 12.68 13.35
N TYR A 33 6.00 13.56 12.41
CA TYR A 33 4.65 13.69 11.87
C TYR A 33 4.66 13.59 10.36
N VAL A 34 3.66 12.90 9.81
CA VAL A 34 3.40 12.94 8.38
C VAL A 34 2.76 14.30 8.06
N GLU A 35 3.43 15.09 7.23
CA GLU A 35 2.94 16.41 6.80
C GLU A 35 2.07 16.32 5.55
N GLU A 36 2.48 15.46 4.62
CA GLU A 36 1.92 15.38 3.28
C GLU A 36 2.03 13.94 2.78
N ILE A 37 0.98 13.49 2.10
CA ILE A 37 0.97 12.25 1.32
C ILE A 37 0.99 12.67 -0.14
N MET A 38 1.98 12.20 -0.89
CA MET A 38 2.11 12.48 -2.31
C MET A 38 1.03 11.76 -3.12
N GLU A 39 0.82 12.20 -4.37
CA GLU A 39 -0.09 11.53 -5.30
C GLU A 39 0.28 10.05 -5.48
N ARG A 40 -0.74 9.18 -5.43
CA ARG A 40 -0.60 7.73 -5.58
C ARG A 40 -0.58 7.38 -7.06
N GLU A 41 0.41 6.60 -7.48
CA GLU A 41 0.45 6.04 -8.84
C GLU A 41 -0.52 4.86 -8.98
N THR A 42 -0.65 4.05 -7.94
CA THR A 42 -1.57 2.90 -7.87
C THR A 42 -2.16 2.77 -6.47
N GLU A 43 -3.36 2.18 -6.38
CA GLU A 43 -4.01 1.87 -5.10
C GLU A 43 -4.76 0.53 -5.21
N LEU A 44 -4.34 -0.44 -4.41
CA LEU A 44 -5.04 -1.72 -4.26
C LEU A 44 -6.15 -1.57 -3.22
N ILE A 45 -7.33 -2.11 -3.52
CA ILE A 45 -8.46 -2.11 -2.59
C ILE A 45 -8.26 -3.15 -1.48
N ARG A 46 -7.64 -4.29 -1.81
CA ARG A 46 -7.45 -5.41 -0.88
C ARG A 46 -6.16 -6.21 -1.16
N PRO A 47 -5.20 -6.26 -0.23
CA PRO A 47 -5.09 -5.38 0.95
C PRO A 47 -4.95 -3.91 0.53
N PRO A 48 -5.35 -2.95 1.39
CA PRO A 48 -5.24 -1.53 1.07
C PRO A 48 -3.78 -1.07 1.07
N VAL A 49 -3.18 -0.99 -0.13
CA VAL A 49 -1.76 -0.67 -0.34
C VAL A 49 -1.61 0.25 -1.55
N ALA A 50 -0.81 1.30 -1.42
CA ALA A 50 -0.53 2.26 -2.49
C ALA A 50 0.84 1.99 -3.15
N ASN A 51 1.01 2.49 -4.37
CA ASN A 51 2.27 2.54 -5.12
C ASN A 51 2.95 1.16 -5.34
N VAL A 52 2.14 0.12 -5.50
CA VAL A 52 2.61 -1.20 -5.92
C VAL A 52 2.89 -1.17 -7.42
N THR A 53 4.06 -1.66 -7.82
CA THR A 53 4.50 -1.69 -9.23
C THR A 53 4.54 -3.09 -9.84
N GLN A 54 4.54 -4.13 -9.00
CA GLN A 54 4.68 -5.52 -9.43
C GLN A 54 3.88 -6.45 -8.54
N ALA A 55 3.31 -7.50 -9.14
CA ALA A 55 2.67 -8.60 -8.45
C ALA A 55 3.40 -9.91 -8.76
N VAL A 56 3.70 -10.69 -7.72
CA VAL A 56 4.28 -12.04 -7.85
C VAL A 56 3.21 -13.06 -7.52
N ILE A 57 2.67 -13.71 -8.55
CA ILE A 57 1.62 -14.73 -8.40
C ILE A 57 2.30 -16.09 -8.23
N VAL A 58 2.04 -16.74 -7.10
CA VAL A 58 2.62 -18.05 -6.75
C VAL A 58 1.54 -19.13 -6.88
N MET A 59 1.82 -20.15 -7.68
CA MET A 59 0.91 -21.29 -7.89
C MET A 59 1.66 -22.62 -7.86
N SER A 60 0.98 -23.67 -7.40
CA SER A 60 1.50 -25.04 -7.45
C SER A 60 1.21 -25.67 -8.81
N VAL A 61 2.15 -26.46 -9.30
CA VAL A 61 1.99 -27.23 -10.55
C VAL A 61 1.30 -28.58 -10.28
N LYS A 62 1.51 -29.17 -9.09
CA LYS A 62 1.12 -30.57 -8.81
C LYS A 62 0.32 -30.78 -7.53
N SER A 63 0.61 -30.06 -6.46
CA SER A 63 -0.08 -30.23 -5.19
C SER A 63 -0.45 -28.86 -4.61
N PRO A 64 -1.63 -28.30 -4.94
CA PRO A 64 -2.64 -28.81 -5.88
C PRO A 64 -2.21 -28.70 -7.36
N SER A 65 -2.91 -29.40 -8.26
CA SER A 65 -2.70 -29.24 -9.71
C SER A 65 -2.95 -27.79 -10.14
N LEU A 66 -2.19 -27.33 -11.14
CA LEU A 66 -2.34 -25.98 -11.68
C LEU A 66 -3.76 -25.74 -12.18
N ASN A 67 -4.38 -24.66 -11.71
CA ASN A 67 -5.69 -24.19 -12.16
C ASN A 67 -5.53 -22.95 -13.05
N LEU A 68 -5.58 -23.14 -14.36
CA LEU A 68 -5.38 -22.06 -15.34
C LEU A 68 -6.44 -20.95 -15.24
N TRP A 69 -7.70 -21.31 -14.98
CA TRP A 69 -8.76 -20.31 -14.81
C TRP A 69 -8.50 -19.41 -13.59
N LEU A 70 -7.98 -19.99 -12.51
CA LEU A 70 -7.59 -19.22 -11.32
C LEU A 70 -6.37 -18.32 -11.59
N LEU A 71 -5.38 -18.81 -12.34
CA LEU A 71 -4.24 -18.01 -12.77
C LEU A 71 -4.68 -16.78 -13.57
N ASP A 72 -5.53 -16.98 -14.58
CA ASP A 72 -6.04 -15.91 -15.42
C ASP A 72 -6.81 -14.87 -14.60
N ARG A 73 -7.59 -15.33 -13.61
CA ARG A 73 -8.29 -14.43 -12.68
C ARG A 73 -7.31 -13.56 -11.88
N PHE A 74 -6.17 -14.10 -11.44
CA PHE A 74 -5.15 -13.29 -10.77
C PHE A 74 -4.46 -12.32 -11.73
N LEU A 75 -4.19 -12.72 -12.97
CA LEU A 75 -3.54 -11.87 -13.97
C LEU A 75 -4.41 -10.68 -14.40
N VAL A 76 -5.73 -10.86 -14.47
CA VAL A 76 -6.67 -9.76 -14.81
C VAL A 76 -6.85 -8.77 -13.65
N LEU A 77 -6.69 -9.23 -12.41
CA LEU A 77 -6.84 -8.39 -11.22
C LEU A 77 -5.56 -7.66 -10.81
N ALA A 78 -4.40 -8.15 -11.26
CA ALA A 78 -3.08 -7.58 -10.98
C ALA A 78 -2.81 -6.35 -11.86
#